data_AF-A0A3C0B3C8-F1
#
_entry.id   AF-A0A3C0B3C8-F1
#
_cell.length_a   1.000
_cell.length_b   1.000
_cell.length_c   1.000
_cell.angle_alpha   90.00
_cell.angle_beta   90.00
_cell.angle_gamma   90.00
#
_symmetry.space_group_name_H-M   'P 1'
#
loop_
_entity.id
_entity.type
_entity.pdbx_description
1 polymer ?
#
loop_
_entity_poly.entity_id
_entity_poly.type
_entity_poly.pdbx_seq_one_letter_code
_entity_poly.pdbx_strand_id
1 'polypeptide(L)'
;MTLSIPNIEKILHAKKFGKSNTIIDNISIDSRSLQNNKNTLFFALVGPNNDAHIYISSLIEKGVQNFVVTHIPEELANKVTFLVVENTLDALQKFAAHHRSLFKFPVFGLTGSNGKTIVKEWLNFLLSPDFNIIRSPKSYNSQVGVPLSVIAINEHHNLGIFEAGISTINEMEKLELIIKPTIGIITNIGSAHDEGFENLEHKIAEKLKLFKHSKLIIYQKNKLVDSVLSRFDSLSLRGTNQSFGEDHGEEFSWSFYDETADVFISKKEILDQTVLKIRNGKANFEIQIPFQDEASIENAISCLMVLLYLEYDIKTIQNRMQMLYPIEMRLKVKNGINNCTIIDDSYSSDFQSLKIALDFLESQTQYKNKTLILSDIFQSGLSDEQLYSKVGQLITSNNINRVIGIGETISRFKHKFKNCITFKNTADFFLNLNYLNFINETILIKGARHFQFEEIVAALEEKTHETVLEINLNSISHNLSFYKSKLKPTTKMMVMVKAFGYGSGGFEIAKLLEHHKVDYLGVAFADEGIALKNAGISLPIMVLNPETTSFSSIIQYKLEPEIYSLKGLNAFLEIAEKRKLKHFPVHLKLDTGMHR
;
A
#
# COMPACT_ATOMS: atom_id res chain seq x y z
N MET A 1 23.02 8.71 14.42
CA MET A 1 22.66 9.80 15.36
C MET A 1 21.70 9.24 16.43
N THR A 2 21.84 9.59 17.70
CA THR A 2 21.15 8.89 18.82
C THR A 2 19.83 9.58 19.21
N LEU A 3 18.69 8.92 18.95
CA LEU A 3 17.35 9.42 19.29
C LEU A 3 17.00 9.10 20.75
N SER A 4 17.45 9.92 21.71
CA SER A 4 17.12 9.71 23.13
C SER A 4 15.78 10.36 23.52
N ILE A 5 15.03 9.73 24.42
CA ILE A 5 13.76 10.29 24.95
C ILE A 5 13.85 11.76 25.40
N PRO A 6 14.88 12.22 26.15
CA PRO A 6 14.98 13.63 26.55
C PRO A 6 15.10 14.62 25.38
N ASN A 7 15.73 14.20 24.27
CA ASN A 7 15.80 15.05 23.06
C ASN A 7 14.44 15.10 22.37
N ILE A 8 13.77 13.95 22.26
CA ILE A 8 12.44 13.86 21.65
C ILE A 8 11.42 14.68 22.44
N GLU A 9 11.46 14.63 23.77
CA GLU A 9 10.64 15.46 24.66
C GLU A 9 10.75 16.95 24.32
N LYS A 10 11.97 17.46 24.14
CA LYS A 10 12.23 18.85 23.76
C LYS A 10 11.70 19.18 22.36
N ILE A 11 11.93 18.29 21.38
CA ILE A 11 11.47 18.46 19.99
C ILE A 11 9.94 18.52 19.93
N LEU A 12 9.27 17.67 20.71
CA LEU A 12 7.82 17.55 20.70
C LEU A 12 7.12 18.57 21.61
N HIS A 13 7.87 19.28 22.47
CA HIS A 13 7.33 20.06 23.59
C HIS A 13 6.36 19.23 24.46
N ALA A 14 6.69 17.95 24.64
CA ALA A 14 5.82 17.00 25.32
C ALA A 14 5.97 17.09 26.85
N LYS A 15 4.89 16.81 27.57
CA LYS A 15 4.96 16.56 29.02
C LYS A 15 5.32 15.10 29.26
N LYS A 16 6.51 14.84 29.80
CA LYS A 16 7.00 13.48 30.07
C LYS A 16 6.46 12.92 31.38
N PHE A 17 6.04 11.66 31.35
CA PHE A 17 5.72 10.82 32.50
C PHE A 17 6.51 9.51 32.41
N GLY A 18 7.04 9.03 33.54
CA GLY A 18 7.96 7.89 33.60
C GLY A 18 9.44 8.28 33.61
N LYS A 19 10.33 7.30 33.85
CA LYS A 19 11.77 7.53 34.12
C LYS A 19 12.73 7.06 33.01
N SER A 20 12.22 6.61 31.86
CA SER A 20 13.08 6.09 30.78
C SER A 20 13.95 7.20 30.17
N ASN A 21 15.24 6.90 30.00
CA ASN A 21 16.19 7.65 29.15
C ASN A 21 16.69 6.77 27.99
N THR A 22 15.87 5.81 27.56
CA THR A 22 16.21 4.84 26.53
C THR A 22 16.49 5.51 25.19
N ILE A 23 17.40 4.90 24.43
CA ILE A 23 17.69 5.24 23.04
C ILE A 23 16.63 4.57 22.16
N ILE A 24 15.98 5.36 21.32
CA ILE A 24 14.98 4.91 20.36
C ILE A 24 15.69 4.49 19.07
N ASP A 25 15.38 3.28 18.61
CA ASP A 25 15.88 2.73 17.33
C ASP A 25 14.76 2.47 16.32
N ASN A 26 13.50 2.56 16.75
CA ASN A 26 12.32 2.29 15.93
C ASN A 26 11.19 3.26 16.26
N ILE A 27 10.60 3.87 15.24
CA ILE A 27 9.37 4.66 15.34
C ILE A 27 8.24 3.83 14.73
N SER A 28 7.10 3.75 15.42
CA SER A 28 5.97 2.96 14.97
C SER A 28 4.64 3.64 15.22
N ILE A 29 3.68 3.36 14.35
CA ILE A 29 2.26 3.71 14.50
C ILE A 29 1.35 2.47 14.37
N ASP A 30 1.92 1.31 14.02
CA ASP A 30 1.17 0.08 13.77
C ASP A 30 1.37 -0.89 14.93
N SER A 31 0.30 -1.09 15.70
CA SER A 31 0.30 -1.99 16.87
C SER A 31 0.48 -3.47 16.51
N ARG A 32 0.33 -3.80 15.23
CA ARG A 32 0.47 -5.16 14.70
C ARG A 32 1.91 -5.51 14.32
N SER A 33 2.76 -4.52 14.05
CA SER A 33 4.13 -4.78 13.60
C SER A 33 4.92 -5.57 14.65
N LEU A 34 5.55 -6.67 14.22
CA LEU A 34 6.45 -7.46 15.06
C LEU A 34 7.78 -6.78 15.36
N GLN A 35 8.06 -5.67 14.69
CA GLN A 35 9.26 -4.89 14.92
C GLN A 35 9.16 -4.02 16.18
N ASN A 36 7.97 -3.92 16.76
CA ASN A 36 7.75 -3.26 18.03
C ASN A 36 8.53 -3.97 19.14
N ASN A 37 9.35 -3.21 19.86
CA ASN A 37 10.25 -3.68 20.91
C ASN A 37 10.40 -2.61 22.02
N LYS A 38 11.22 -2.87 23.05
CA LYS A 38 11.43 -1.95 24.18
C LYS A 38 12.03 -0.57 23.82
N ASN A 39 12.76 -0.48 22.71
CA ASN A 39 13.34 0.75 22.18
C ASN A 39 12.43 1.41 21.13
N THR A 40 11.21 0.89 20.93
CA THR A 40 10.23 1.52 20.05
C THR A 40 9.61 2.73 20.73
N LEU A 41 9.47 3.83 19.97
CA LEU A 41 8.59 4.95 20.30
C LEU A 41 7.32 4.83 19.46
N PHE A 42 6.22 4.51 20.13
CA PHE A 42 4.92 4.32 19.48
C PHE A 42 4.10 5.61 19.51
N PHE A 43 3.71 6.13 18.34
CA PHE A 43 2.81 7.27 18.22
C PHE A 43 1.36 6.79 18.17
N ALA A 44 0.59 7.05 19.24
CA ALA A 44 -0.82 6.71 19.30
C ALA A 44 -1.66 7.72 18.50
N LEU A 45 -1.74 7.51 17.19
CA LEU A 45 -2.54 8.35 16.29
C LEU A 45 -4.04 8.17 16.54
N VAL A 46 -4.77 9.29 16.48
CA VAL A 46 -6.23 9.32 16.55
C VAL A 46 -6.78 9.62 15.17
N GLY A 47 -7.54 8.69 14.59
CA GLY A 47 -8.20 8.84 13.31
C GLY A 47 -9.73 8.80 13.44
N PRO A 48 -10.47 9.05 12.34
CA PRO A 48 -11.93 9.13 12.37
C PRO A 48 -12.63 7.82 12.76
N ASN A 49 -12.00 6.67 12.47
CA ASN A 49 -12.56 5.34 12.70
C ASN A 49 -11.81 4.53 13.77
N ASN A 50 -10.69 5.03 14.28
CA ASN A 50 -9.81 4.25 15.16
C ASN A 50 -8.95 5.17 16.02
N ASP A 51 -8.88 4.88 17.31
CA ASP A 51 -7.99 5.53 18.26
C ASP A 51 -6.91 4.55 18.69
N ALA A 52 -5.65 4.83 18.37
CA ALA A 52 -4.56 3.92 18.68
C ALA A 52 -4.24 3.80 20.18
N HIS A 53 -4.79 4.66 21.04
CA HIS A 53 -4.62 4.56 22.50
C HIS A 53 -5.15 3.23 23.05
N ILE A 54 -6.16 2.62 22.41
CA ILE A 54 -6.75 1.35 22.85
C ILE A 54 -5.76 0.18 22.76
N TYR A 55 -4.71 0.28 21.94
CA TYR A 55 -3.70 -0.78 21.77
C TYR A 55 -2.52 -0.64 22.74
N ILE A 56 -2.46 0.40 23.57
CA ILE A 56 -1.31 0.65 24.44
C ILE A 56 -1.10 -0.52 25.40
N SER A 57 -2.16 -1.05 26.03
CA SER A 57 -2.02 -2.18 26.97
C SER A 57 -1.40 -3.41 26.31
N SER A 58 -1.87 -3.79 25.12
CA SER A 58 -1.34 -4.96 24.41
C SER A 58 0.09 -4.72 23.87
N LEU A 59 0.43 -3.47 23.53
CA LEU A 59 1.80 -3.11 23.15
C LEU A 59 2.77 -3.17 24.32
N ILE A 60 2.34 -2.80 25.53
CA ILE A 60 3.13 -2.95 26.76
C ILE A 60 3.41 -4.44 27.02
N GLU A 61 2.41 -5.31 26.85
CA GLU A 61 2.59 -6.77 26.97
C GLU A 61 3.58 -7.32 25.93
N LYS A 62 3.59 -6.74 24.71
CA LYS A 62 4.59 -7.03 23.67
C LYS A 62 5.96 -6.38 23.92
N GLY A 63 6.13 -5.66 25.03
CA GLY A 63 7.40 -5.11 25.49
C GLY A 63 7.70 -3.68 25.05
N VAL A 64 6.77 -2.95 24.42
CA VAL A 64 6.95 -1.53 24.08
C VAL A 64 6.92 -0.68 25.36
N GLN A 65 7.89 0.23 25.51
CA GLN A 65 8.06 1.02 26.74
C GLN A 65 7.92 2.53 26.57
N ASN A 66 7.76 3.05 25.34
CA ASN A 66 7.74 4.48 25.08
C ASN A 66 6.60 4.83 24.12
N PHE A 67 5.76 5.78 24.53
CA PHE A 67 4.54 6.15 23.80
C PHE A 67 4.41 7.67 23.68
N VAL A 68 3.97 8.15 22.52
CA VAL A 68 3.50 9.54 22.31
C VAL A 68 1.99 9.51 22.24
N VAL A 69 1.32 10.24 23.13
CA VAL A 69 -0.12 10.12 23.38
C VAL A 69 -0.76 11.49 23.57
N THR A 70 -2.07 11.61 23.33
CA THR A 70 -2.82 12.82 23.71
C THR A 70 -3.21 12.82 25.19
N HIS A 71 -3.37 11.63 25.77
CA HIS A 71 -3.67 11.42 27.17
C HIS A 71 -3.13 10.07 27.62
N ILE A 72 -2.89 9.91 28.93
CA ILE A 72 -2.46 8.64 29.50
C ILE A 72 -3.71 7.80 29.77
N PRO A 73 -3.82 6.57 29.22
CA PRO A 73 -4.92 5.68 29.57
C PRO A 73 -4.94 5.35 31.07
N GLU A 74 -6.14 5.16 31.62
CA GLU A 74 -6.33 4.84 33.04
C GLU A 74 -5.46 3.63 33.46
N GLU A 75 -4.95 3.65 34.68
CA GLU A 75 -4.13 2.57 35.29
C GLU A 75 -2.73 2.33 34.66
N LEU A 76 -2.31 3.09 33.64
CA LEU A 76 -1.01 2.87 32.96
C LEU A 76 0.10 3.87 33.32
N ALA A 77 -0.21 4.96 34.02
CA ALA A 77 0.66 6.12 34.21
C ALA A 77 2.08 5.85 34.75
N ASN A 78 2.28 4.76 35.51
CA ASN A 78 3.57 4.41 36.11
C ASN A 78 4.23 3.16 35.50
N LYS A 79 3.62 2.53 34.48
CA LYS A 79 4.11 1.26 33.91
C LYS A 79 5.19 1.47 32.84
N VAL A 80 5.08 2.53 32.06
CA VAL A 80 5.92 2.84 30.90
C VAL A 80 6.15 4.35 30.77
N THR A 81 6.89 4.78 29.76
CA THR A 81 7.15 6.20 29.52
C THR A 81 6.15 6.78 28.51
N PHE A 82 5.50 7.87 28.89
CA PHE A 82 4.57 8.62 28.06
C PHE A 82 5.11 10.02 27.78
N LEU A 83 5.03 10.42 26.52
CA LEU A 83 5.21 11.79 26.05
C LEU A 83 3.83 12.33 25.68
N VAL A 84 3.23 13.12 26.56
CA VAL A 84 1.89 13.67 26.36
C VAL A 84 1.98 14.95 25.53
N VAL A 85 1.25 14.99 24.41
CA VAL A 85 1.20 16.09 23.44
C VAL A 85 -0.25 16.45 23.13
N GLU A 86 -0.51 17.65 22.60
CA GLU A 86 -1.88 18.05 22.24
C GLU A 86 -2.43 17.26 21.05
N ASN A 87 -1.59 16.99 20.05
CA ASN A 87 -1.95 16.26 18.84
C ASN A 87 -0.81 15.33 18.42
N THR A 88 -1.07 14.03 18.36
CA THR A 88 -0.07 13.00 18.05
C THR A 88 0.37 12.99 16.58
N LEU A 89 -0.51 13.41 15.65
CA LEU A 89 -0.15 13.58 14.24
C LEU A 89 0.79 14.76 14.05
N ASP A 90 0.46 15.93 14.62
CA ASP A 90 1.31 17.11 14.52
C ASP A 90 2.66 16.86 15.21
N ALA A 91 2.69 16.10 16.31
CA ALA A 91 3.92 15.67 16.96
C ALA A 91 4.78 14.76 16.05
N LEU A 92 4.17 13.79 15.37
CA LEU A 92 4.87 12.94 14.40
C LEU A 92 5.46 13.77 13.25
N GLN A 93 4.70 14.73 12.73
CA GLN A 93 5.14 15.64 11.67
C GLN A 93 6.29 16.54 12.12
N LYS A 94 6.20 17.14 13.31
CA LYS A 94 7.29 17.95 13.91
C LYS A 94 8.57 17.13 14.12
N PHE A 95 8.43 15.91 14.61
CA PHE A 95 9.56 15.01 14.79
C PHE A 95 10.24 14.66 13.45
N ALA A 96 9.45 14.31 12.43
CA ALA A 96 9.98 14.01 11.09
C ALA A 96 10.69 15.23 10.47
N ALA A 97 10.09 16.43 10.57
CA ALA A 97 10.69 17.66 10.07
C ALA A 97 12.02 18.00 10.79
N HIS A 98 12.08 17.80 12.10
CA HIS A 98 13.33 17.93 12.85
C HIS A 98 14.37 16.92 12.37
N HIS A 99 14.01 15.64 12.27
CA HIS A 99 14.90 14.58 11.80
C HIS A 99 15.46 14.89 10.40
N ARG A 100 14.61 15.30 9.45
CA ARG A 100 15.02 15.73 8.11
C ARG A 100 16.08 16.82 8.14
N SER A 101 15.94 17.79 9.04
CA SER A 101 16.80 18.98 9.10
C SER A 101 18.27 18.66 9.45
N LEU A 102 18.50 17.50 10.04
CA LEU A 102 19.80 16.96 10.45
C LEU A 102 20.62 16.50 9.23
N PHE A 103 19.98 16.31 8.07
CA PHE A 103 20.60 15.88 6.83
C PHE A 103 20.58 16.99 5.77
N LYS A 104 21.65 17.13 4.99
CA LYS A 104 21.82 18.22 4.00
C LYS A 104 21.87 17.77 2.54
N PHE A 105 21.79 16.47 2.28
CA PHE A 105 21.81 15.93 0.92
C PHE A 105 20.53 16.33 0.13
N PRO A 106 20.58 16.33 -1.22
CA PRO A 106 19.45 16.75 -2.06
C PRO A 106 18.22 15.85 -1.88
N VAL A 107 17.04 16.45 -1.98
CA VAL A 107 15.76 15.73 -1.88
C VAL A 107 14.86 16.09 -3.04
N PHE A 108 14.36 15.07 -3.73
CA PHE A 108 13.37 15.20 -4.79
C PHE A 108 11.98 15.03 -4.16
N GLY A 109 11.14 16.05 -4.28
CA GLY A 109 9.74 16.03 -3.89
C GLY A 109 8.86 15.79 -5.10
N LEU A 110 8.00 14.77 -5.05
CA LEU A 110 7.08 14.44 -6.14
C LEU A 110 5.65 14.75 -5.73
N THR A 111 4.93 15.47 -6.60
CA THR A 111 3.48 15.66 -6.47
C THR A 111 2.82 15.53 -7.83
N GLY A 112 1.50 15.41 -7.81
CA GLY A 112 0.67 15.22 -8.99
C GLY A 112 -0.61 14.47 -8.64
N SER A 113 -1.47 14.28 -9.62
CA SER A 113 -2.67 13.43 -9.45
C SER A 113 -2.30 11.97 -9.64
N ASN A 114 -1.58 11.65 -10.72
CA ASN A 114 -1.18 10.29 -11.09
C ASN A 114 0.33 10.20 -11.31
N GLY A 115 0.90 8.99 -11.27
CA GLY A 115 2.30 8.76 -11.65
C GLY A 115 3.36 8.96 -10.55
N LYS A 116 3.03 9.60 -9.40
CA LYS A 116 3.97 9.87 -8.30
C LYS A 116 4.82 8.66 -7.88
N THR A 117 4.17 7.54 -7.56
CA THR A 117 4.88 6.33 -7.13
C THR A 117 5.67 5.70 -8.27
N ILE A 118 5.14 5.73 -9.50
CA ILE A 118 5.82 5.20 -10.69
C ILE A 118 7.13 5.96 -10.92
N VAL A 119 7.05 7.28 -11.02
CA VAL A 119 8.22 8.16 -11.22
C VAL A 119 9.21 8.00 -10.06
N LYS A 120 8.75 7.91 -8.81
CA LYS A 120 9.64 7.71 -7.66
C LYS A 120 10.43 6.39 -7.75
N GLU A 121 9.78 5.27 -8.03
CA GLU A 121 10.47 3.97 -8.13
C GLU A 121 11.34 3.90 -9.39
N TRP A 122 10.92 4.49 -10.51
CA TRP A 122 11.76 4.60 -11.71
C TRP A 122 12.99 5.47 -11.48
N LEU A 123 12.85 6.62 -10.83
CA LEU A 123 14.01 7.44 -10.45
C LEU A 123 14.94 6.69 -9.50
N ASN A 124 14.39 5.94 -8.53
CA ASN A 124 15.20 5.07 -7.68
C ASN A 124 15.98 4.05 -8.51
N PHE A 125 15.33 3.35 -9.43
CA PHE A 125 15.98 2.40 -10.33
C PHE A 125 17.07 3.06 -11.17
N LEU A 126 16.74 4.16 -11.85
CA LEU A 126 17.62 4.88 -12.77
C LEU A 126 18.83 5.51 -12.07
N LEU A 127 18.71 5.92 -10.80
CA LEU A 127 19.75 6.65 -10.07
C LEU A 127 20.50 5.80 -9.04
N SER A 128 19.98 4.63 -8.65
CA SER A 128 20.62 3.73 -7.68
C SER A 128 22.06 3.28 -8.00
N PRO A 129 22.53 3.23 -9.27
CA PRO A 129 23.94 2.93 -9.52
C PRO A 129 24.92 4.00 -8.99
N ASP A 130 24.46 5.25 -8.85
CA ASP A 130 25.32 6.40 -8.51
C ASP A 130 24.99 6.99 -7.13
N PHE A 131 23.81 6.69 -6.59
CA PHE A 131 23.30 7.25 -5.35
C PHE A 131 22.85 6.19 -4.34
N ASN A 132 23.08 6.47 -3.06
CA ASN A 132 22.49 5.78 -1.93
C ASN A 132 21.14 6.42 -1.60
N ILE A 133 20.08 5.92 -2.21
CA ILE A 133 18.76 6.56 -2.21
C ILE A 133 17.89 6.08 -1.05
N ILE A 134 17.27 7.03 -0.35
CA ILE A 134 16.09 6.80 0.50
C ILE A 134 14.85 7.33 -0.19
N ARG A 135 13.73 6.59 -0.09
CA ARG A 135 12.48 6.98 -0.74
C ARG A 135 11.26 6.60 0.09
N SER A 136 10.11 7.18 -0.23
CA SER A 136 8.84 6.74 0.36
C SER A 136 8.62 5.24 0.09
N PRO A 137 8.37 4.39 1.09
CA PRO A 137 8.03 3.00 0.84
C PRO A 137 6.64 2.91 0.20
N LYS A 138 6.50 2.08 -0.85
CA LYS A 138 5.21 1.85 -1.55
C LYS A 138 4.52 3.17 -1.90
N SER A 139 3.27 3.42 -1.52
CA SER A 139 2.57 4.68 -1.82
C SER A 139 2.40 5.57 -0.58
N TYR A 140 3.43 5.65 0.29
CA TYR A 140 3.37 6.44 1.53
C TYR A 140 3.51 7.93 1.23
N ASN A 141 2.38 8.56 0.89
CA ASN A 141 2.31 9.96 0.43
C ASN A 141 1.36 10.84 1.24
N SER A 142 0.71 10.31 2.29
CA SER A 142 -0.26 11.05 3.11
C SER A 142 0.37 11.85 4.25
N GLN A 143 -0.47 12.59 4.99
CA GLN A 143 -0.11 13.31 6.22
C GLN A 143 0.61 12.46 7.27
N VAL A 144 0.40 11.14 7.25
CA VAL A 144 1.05 10.15 8.14
C VAL A 144 2.19 9.43 7.42
N GLY A 145 1.98 9.04 6.16
CA GLY A 145 2.95 8.25 5.40
C GLY A 145 4.26 9.00 5.12
N VAL A 146 4.18 10.29 4.81
CA VAL A 146 5.37 11.13 4.54
C VAL A 146 6.29 11.23 5.77
N PRO A 147 5.80 11.58 6.98
CA PRO A 147 6.63 11.55 8.19
C PRO A 147 7.39 10.24 8.39
N LEU A 148 6.70 9.10 8.26
CA LEU A 148 7.31 7.78 8.45
C LEU A 148 8.40 7.50 7.40
N SER A 149 8.17 7.93 6.16
CA SER A 149 9.14 7.81 5.07
C SER A 149 10.41 8.60 5.37
N VAL A 150 10.27 9.83 5.85
CA VAL A 150 11.38 10.75 6.12
C VAL A 150 12.16 10.37 7.39
N ILE A 151 11.50 9.80 8.40
CA ILE A 151 12.16 9.30 9.61
C ILE A 151 13.14 8.15 9.29
N ALA A 152 12.92 7.41 8.20
CA ALA A 152 13.79 6.31 7.79
C ALA A 152 15.17 6.76 7.24
N ILE A 153 15.40 8.07 7.10
CA ILE A 153 16.71 8.62 6.69
C ILE A 153 17.79 8.27 7.73
N ASN A 154 18.97 7.87 7.25
CA ASN A 154 20.19 7.66 8.02
C ASN A 154 21.40 8.31 7.31
N GLU A 155 22.56 8.29 7.98
CA GLU A 155 23.82 8.90 7.54
C GLU A 155 24.42 8.34 6.25
N HIS A 156 23.96 7.17 5.78
CA HIS A 156 24.51 6.54 4.58
C HIS A 156 23.80 6.98 3.29
N HIS A 157 22.63 7.60 3.40
CA HIS A 157 21.91 8.11 2.24
C HIS A 157 22.52 9.43 1.75
N ASN A 158 22.55 9.62 0.44
CA ASN A 158 23.03 10.84 -0.21
C ASN A 158 22.03 11.44 -1.21
N LEU A 159 20.84 10.84 -1.34
CA LEU A 159 19.72 11.36 -2.13
C LEU A 159 18.40 10.86 -1.52
N GLY A 160 17.40 11.75 -1.43
CA GLY A 160 16.05 11.40 -0.97
C GLY A 160 15.01 11.58 -2.07
N ILE A 161 14.05 10.68 -2.21
CA ILE A 161 12.96 10.76 -3.20
C ILE A 161 11.62 10.51 -2.51
N PHE A 162 10.88 11.57 -2.19
CA PHE A 162 9.64 11.47 -1.42
C PHE A 162 8.45 11.98 -2.24
N GLU A 163 7.38 11.19 -2.24
CA GLU A 163 6.11 11.59 -2.85
C GLU A 163 5.14 12.14 -1.81
N ALA A 164 4.39 13.17 -2.20
CA ALA A 164 3.36 13.81 -1.40
C ALA A 164 2.02 13.80 -2.15
N GLY A 165 0.97 13.45 -1.42
CA GLY A 165 -0.41 13.45 -1.86
C GLY A 165 -1.27 14.23 -0.88
N ILE A 166 -2.27 14.92 -1.42
CA ILE A 166 -3.23 15.71 -0.65
C ILE A 166 -4.64 15.38 -1.12
N SER A 167 -5.58 15.34 -0.19
CA SER A 167 -7.01 15.18 -0.44
C SER A 167 -7.75 16.51 -0.31
N THR A 168 -7.26 17.43 0.52
CA THR A 168 -7.89 18.74 0.79
C THR A 168 -6.85 19.85 0.90
N ILE A 169 -7.30 21.09 1.08
CA ILE A 169 -6.47 22.28 1.28
C ILE A 169 -5.73 22.29 2.62
N ASN A 170 -4.63 23.02 2.70
CA ASN A 170 -3.76 23.19 3.89
C ASN A 170 -3.02 21.91 4.33
N GLU A 171 -3.08 20.87 3.52
CA GLU A 171 -2.35 19.63 3.74
C GLU A 171 -0.92 19.71 3.20
N MET A 172 -0.70 20.42 2.09
CA MET A 172 0.60 20.41 1.41
C MET A 172 1.66 21.19 2.17
N GLU A 173 1.28 22.29 2.83
CA GLU A 173 2.20 23.10 3.65
C GLU A 173 2.81 22.30 4.79
N LYS A 174 2.01 21.41 5.41
CA LYS A 174 2.51 20.50 6.44
C LYS A 174 3.54 19.52 5.88
N LEU A 175 3.33 19.02 4.65
CA LEU A 175 4.23 18.09 3.99
C LEU A 175 5.53 18.75 3.51
N GLU A 176 5.44 20.00 3.04
CA GLU A 176 6.62 20.79 2.62
C GLU A 176 7.61 20.93 3.77
N LEU A 177 7.13 21.29 4.97
CA LEU A 177 7.98 21.44 6.15
C LEU A 177 8.72 20.16 6.55
N ILE A 178 8.18 19.00 6.18
CA ILE A 178 8.74 17.68 6.47
C ILE A 178 9.72 17.26 5.38
N ILE A 179 9.34 17.38 4.10
CA ILE A 179 10.14 16.90 2.97
C ILE A 179 11.32 17.85 2.68
N LYS A 180 11.05 19.17 2.69
CA LYS A 180 11.96 20.24 2.28
C LYS A 180 12.69 19.87 0.98
N PRO A 181 11.96 19.73 -0.14
CA PRO A 181 12.54 19.31 -1.39
C PRO A 181 13.51 20.37 -1.92
N THR A 182 14.64 19.92 -2.45
CA THR A 182 15.56 20.77 -3.22
C THR A 182 15.14 20.83 -4.69
N ILE A 183 14.55 19.74 -5.20
CA ILE A 183 13.99 19.67 -6.55
C ILE A 183 12.53 19.21 -6.43
N GLY A 184 11.63 19.96 -7.05
CA GLY A 184 10.23 19.59 -7.21
C GLY A 184 9.99 18.93 -8.56
N ILE A 185 9.20 17.85 -8.57
CA ILE A 185 8.77 17.16 -9.80
C ILE A 185 7.25 17.09 -9.80
N ILE A 186 6.65 17.72 -10.80
CA ILE A 186 5.22 17.64 -11.07
C ILE A 186 5.00 16.52 -12.08
N THR A 187 4.38 15.43 -11.63
CA THR A 187 3.87 14.38 -12.50
C THR A 187 2.53 14.81 -13.12
N ASN A 188 1.83 13.90 -13.81
CA ASN A 188 0.54 14.21 -14.43
C ASN A 188 -0.49 14.79 -13.43
N ILE A 189 -1.13 15.91 -13.81
CA ILE A 189 -2.22 16.55 -13.08
C ILE A 189 -3.56 16.28 -13.77
N GLY A 190 -4.22 15.17 -13.39
CA GLY A 190 -5.60 14.84 -13.74
C GLY A 190 -6.63 15.08 -12.62
N SER A 191 -7.80 14.45 -12.72
CA SER A 191 -9.01 14.68 -11.90
C SER A 191 -9.07 14.00 -10.51
N ALA A 192 -8.00 13.32 -10.06
CA ALA A 192 -8.04 12.60 -8.79
C ALA A 192 -8.18 13.54 -7.58
N HIS A 193 -9.14 13.31 -6.67
CA HIS A 193 -9.45 14.15 -5.50
C HIS A 193 -10.03 15.55 -5.81
N ASP A 194 -10.68 15.74 -6.96
CA ASP A 194 -11.29 17.04 -7.30
C ASP A 194 -12.34 17.52 -6.28
N GLU A 195 -13.02 16.61 -5.57
CA GLU A 195 -14.02 16.93 -4.54
C GLU A 195 -13.48 17.82 -3.40
N GLY A 196 -12.16 17.81 -3.16
CA GLY A 196 -11.50 18.62 -2.14
C GLY A 196 -11.10 20.03 -2.59
N PHE A 197 -11.33 20.40 -3.85
CA PHE A 197 -10.87 21.65 -4.46
C PHE A 197 -11.96 22.34 -5.28
N GLU A 198 -11.95 23.67 -5.29
CA GLU A 198 -12.92 24.47 -6.05
C GLU A 198 -12.79 24.28 -7.56
N ASN A 199 -11.55 24.15 -8.05
CA ASN A 199 -11.23 23.95 -9.46
C ASN A 199 -9.79 23.42 -9.62
N LEU A 200 -9.41 23.10 -10.86
CA LEU A 200 -8.10 22.55 -11.19
C LEU A 200 -6.95 23.55 -10.92
N GLU A 201 -7.14 24.86 -11.13
CA GLU A 201 -6.13 25.88 -10.80
C GLU A 201 -5.80 25.86 -9.31
N HIS A 202 -6.83 25.82 -8.46
CA HIS A 202 -6.66 25.79 -7.01
C HIS A 202 -5.94 24.52 -6.55
N LYS A 203 -6.24 23.38 -7.16
CA LYS A 203 -5.55 22.12 -6.91
C LYS A 203 -4.07 22.17 -7.31
N ILE A 204 -3.75 22.78 -8.44
CA ILE A 204 -2.35 22.98 -8.87
C ILE A 204 -1.64 23.90 -7.89
N ALA A 205 -2.25 25.02 -7.51
CA ALA A 205 -1.69 25.97 -6.57
C ALA A 205 -1.39 25.31 -5.21
N GLU A 206 -2.32 24.52 -4.68
CA GLU A 206 -2.10 23.77 -3.44
C GLU A 206 -0.95 22.75 -3.57
N LYS A 207 -0.84 22.06 -4.71
CA LYS A 207 0.28 21.12 -4.94
C LYS A 207 1.63 21.83 -5.05
N LEU A 208 1.68 23.00 -5.67
CA LEU A 208 2.89 23.81 -5.82
C LEU A 208 3.43 24.33 -4.49
N LYS A 209 2.60 24.41 -3.43
CA LYS A 209 3.07 24.72 -2.08
C LYS A 209 4.17 23.77 -1.59
N LEU A 210 4.22 22.54 -2.10
CA LEU A 210 5.31 21.59 -1.81
C LEU A 210 6.69 22.13 -2.23
N PHE A 211 6.73 22.98 -3.25
CA PHE A 211 7.94 23.46 -3.91
C PHE A 211 8.27 24.90 -3.57
N LYS A 212 7.62 25.45 -2.53
CA LYS A 212 7.80 26.84 -2.09
C LYS A 212 9.28 27.25 -1.97
N HIS A 213 10.13 26.35 -1.50
CA HIS A 213 11.57 26.58 -1.31
C HIS A 213 12.46 25.65 -2.16
N SER A 214 11.89 25.01 -3.20
CA SER A 214 12.67 24.19 -4.13
C SER A 214 13.56 25.09 -4.99
N LYS A 215 14.76 24.59 -5.32
CA LYS A 215 15.71 25.25 -6.23
C LYS A 215 15.45 24.97 -7.71
N LEU A 216 14.69 23.93 -8.01
CA LEU A 216 14.28 23.58 -9.36
C LEU A 216 12.86 23.01 -9.32
N ILE A 217 12.05 23.35 -10.31
CA ILE A 217 10.76 22.70 -10.57
C ILE A 217 10.77 22.09 -11.96
N ILE A 218 10.61 20.76 -12.04
CA ILE A 218 10.47 19.99 -13.28
C ILE A 218 9.00 19.72 -13.52
N TYR A 219 8.49 20.08 -14.70
CA TYR A 219 7.08 19.93 -15.04
C TYR A 219 6.83 19.86 -16.55
N GLN A 220 5.64 19.41 -16.93
CA GLN A 220 5.16 19.48 -18.30
C GLN A 220 4.58 20.87 -18.59
N LYS A 221 5.18 21.61 -19.52
CA LYS A 221 4.74 22.94 -19.91
C LYS A 221 3.32 22.90 -20.46
N ASN A 222 2.43 23.67 -19.85
CA ASN A 222 1.05 23.84 -20.29
C ASN A 222 0.46 25.12 -19.70
N LYS A 223 -0.46 25.74 -20.44
CA LYS A 223 -1.06 27.05 -20.10
C LYS A 223 -1.55 27.15 -18.66
N LEU A 224 -2.11 26.07 -18.11
CA LEU A 224 -2.68 26.08 -16.78
C LEU A 224 -1.59 26.10 -15.71
N VAL A 225 -0.62 25.18 -15.81
CA VAL A 225 0.50 25.11 -14.86
C VAL A 225 1.36 26.37 -14.95
N ASP A 226 1.67 26.86 -16.16
CA ASP A 226 2.42 28.10 -16.37
C ASP A 226 1.68 29.33 -15.78
N SER A 227 0.35 29.40 -15.93
CA SER A 227 -0.45 30.47 -15.32
C SER A 227 -0.44 30.41 -13.79
N VAL A 228 -0.35 29.23 -13.19
CA VAL A 228 -0.32 29.10 -11.73
C VAL A 228 1.09 29.35 -11.20
N LEU A 229 2.14 28.86 -11.87
CA LEU A 229 3.54 29.12 -11.52
C LEU A 229 3.86 30.62 -11.53
N SER A 230 3.51 31.34 -12.61
CA SER A 230 3.68 32.79 -12.67
C SER A 230 2.89 33.57 -11.61
N ARG A 231 1.76 33.03 -11.14
CA ARG A 231 1.01 33.60 -9.99
C ARG A 231 1.63 33.25 -8.66
N PHE A 232 2.22 32.06 -8.55
CA PHE A 232 2.97 31.59 -7.40
C PHE A 232 4.18 32.51 -7.15
N ASP A 233 4.85 32.94 -8.23
CA ASP A 233 5.93 33.95 -8.21
C ASP A 233 5.47 35.34 -7.77
N SER A 234 4.19 35.69 -7.97
CA SER A 234 3.66 37.01 -7.63
C SER A 234 2.91 37.05 -6.30
N LEU A 235 2.50 35.91 -5.74
CA LEU A 235 1.87 35.79 -4.43
C LEU A 235 2.89 35.82 -3.28
N SER A 236 4.16 35.50 -3.53
CA SER A 236 5.27 35.79 -2.60
C SER A 236 5.47 37.30 -2.38
N LEU A 237 4.89 38.15 -3.23
CA LEU A 237 4.94 39.62 -3.14
C LEU A 237 3.69 40.28 -2.52
N ARG A 238 2.60 39.54 -2.25
CA ARG A 238 1.33 40.16 -1.81
C ARG A 238 0.60 39.35 -0.74
N GLY A 239 1.01 39.49 0.52
CA GLY A 239 0.15 39.10 1.64
C GLY A 239 0.85 38.66 2.92
N THR A 240 1.79 39.44 3.44
CA THR A 240 2.21 39.56 4.85
C THR A 240 3.48 40.42 4.84
N ASN A 241 3.69 41.30 5.83
CA ASN A 241 4.90 42.12 5.95
C ASN A 241 6.14 41.31 6.38
N GLN A 242 6.34 40.15 5.75
CA GLN A 242 7.60 39.44 5.69
C GLN A 242 7.88 39.23 4.21
N SER A 243 8.83 40.00 3.69
CA SER A 243 9.48 39.72 2.42
C SER A 243 9.99 38.27 2.44
N PHE A 244 9.32 37.37 1.71
CA PHE A 244 9.91 36.11 1.32
C PHE A 244 10.98 36.46 0.27
N GLY A 245 12.25 36.20 0.59
CA GLY A 245 13.39 36.57 -0.25
C GLY A 245 13.36 35.95 -1.65
N GLU A 246 14.19 36.51 -2.54
CA GLU A 246 14.36 36.26 -3.98
C GLU A 246 14.69 34.82 -4.43
N ASP A 247 14.47 33.78 -3.60
CA ASP A 247 14.86 32.39 -3.89
C ASP A 247 13.64 31.52 -4.24
N HIS A 248 13.10 31.67 -5.46
CA HIS A 248 12.33 30.58 -6.09
C HIS A 248 13.22 29.87 -7.11
N GLY A 249 13.02 28.56 -7.23
CA GLY A 249 13.86 27.69 -8.04
C GLY A 249 13.70 27.90 -9.54
N GLU A 250 14.76 27.60 -10.28
CA GLU A 250 14.76 27.56 -11.74
C GLU A 250 13.64 26.62 -12.25
N GLU A 251 13.01 26.99 -13.37
CA GLU A 251 12.02 26.15 -14.04
C GLU A 251 12.71 25.29 -15.11
N PHE A 252 12.39 23.98 -15.16
CA PHE A 252 12.89 23.10 -16.21
C PHE A 252 11.75 22.29 -16.82
N SER A 253 11.30 22.74 -17.98
CA SER A 253 10.01 22.37 -18.58
C SER A 253 10.18 21.46 -19.80
N TRP A 254 9.21 20.58 -20.02
CA TRP A 254 9.14 19.76 -21.23
C TRP A 254 7.77 19.85 -21.91
N SER A 255 7.70 19.62 -23.22
CA SER A 255 6.43 19.58 -23.95
C SER A 255 6.46 18.70 -25.19
N PHE A 256 5.30 18.16 -25.56
CA PHE A 256 5.05 17.56 -26.87
C PHE A 256 4.63 18.57 -27.93
N TYR A 257 4.12 19.73 -27.51
CA TYR A 257 3.38 20.66 -28.38
C TYR A 257 3.95 22.07 -28.38
N ASP A 258 4.60 22.48 -27.30
CA ASP A 258 5.21 23.80 -27.16
C ASP A 258 6.72 23.71 -27.38
N GLU A 259 7.16 24.14 -28.56
CA GLU A 259 8.58 24.19 -28.93
C GLU A 259 9.43 25.19 -28.13
N THR A 260 8.78 26.03 -27.32
CA THR A 260 9.42 26.98 -26.39
C THR A 260 9.70 26.38 -25.02
N ALA A 261 9.31 25.12 -24.76
CA ALA A 261 9.76 24.39 -23.58
C ALA A 261 11.28 24.13 -23.66
N ASP A 262 11.93 23.97 -22.51
CA ASP A 262 13.38 23.71 -22.44
C ASP A 262 13.75 22.41 -23.16
N VAL A 263 12.88 21.40 -23.03
CA VAL A 263 12.98 20.12 -23.71
C VAL A 263 11.74 19.85 -24.54
N PHE A 264 11.90 19.87 -25.86
CA PHE A 264 10.84 19.50 -26.79
C PHE A 264 10.97 18.03 -27.19
N ILE A 265 9.85 17.30 -27.14
CA ILE A 265 9.82 15.85 -27.35
C ILE A 265 8.81 15.51 -28.43
N SER A 266 9.22 14.63 -29.36
CA SER A 266 8.28 13.94 -30.25
C SER A 266 8.34 12.44 -30.02
N LYS A 267 7.21 11.75 -30.17
CA LYS A 267 7.09 10.31 -29.94
C LYS A 267 6.76 9.56 -31.24
N LYS A 268 7.34 8.38 -31.39
CA LYS A 268 7.01 7.42 -32.45
C LYS A 268 6.90 6.03 -31.86
N GLU A 269 5.72 5.43 -31.98
CA GLU A 269 5.46 4.06 -31.55
C GLU A 269 6.07 3.05 -32.54
N ILE A 270 6.72 2.01 -32.01
CA ILE A 270 7.32 0.91 -32.78
C ILE A 270 7.08 -0.39 -32.00
N LEU A 271 6.30 -1.31 -32.58
CA LEU A 271 5.96 -2.62 -31.98
C LEU A 271 5.30 -2.51 -30.61
N ASP A 272 6.00 -2.83 -29.53
CA ASP A 272 5.57 -2.73 -28.11
C ASP A 272 6.36 -1.64 -27.35
N GLN A 273 7.06 -0.76 -28.07
CA GLN A 273 7.94 0.25 -27.51
C GLN A 273 7.63 1.63 -28.09
N THR A 274 8.14 2.67 -27.44
CA THR A 274 8.10 4.05 -27.94
C THR A 274 9.50 4.61 -28.09
N VAL A 275 9.80 5.16 -29.26
CA VAL A 275 10.98 6.00 -29.50
C VAL A 275 10.60 7.45 -29.21
N LEU A 276 11.34 8.08 -28.29
CA LEU A 276 11.23 9.50 -28.00
C LEU A 276 12.40 10.22 -28.67
N LYS A 277 12.12 11.25 -29.45
CA LYS A 277 13.12 12.17 -30.01
C LYS A 277 13.14 13.43 -29.19
N ILE A 278 14.31 13.79 -28.68
CA ILE A 278 14.50 14.84 -27.69
C ILE A 278 15.33 15.96 -28.30
N ARG A 279 14.82 17.18 -28.18
CA ARG A 279 15.54 18.42 -28.47
C ARG A 279 15.71 19.18 -27.15
N ASN A 280 16.95 19.25 -26.66
CA ASN A 280 17.33 20.01 -25.47
C ASN A 280 18.41 21.03 -25.86
N GLY A 281 18.01 22.30 -26.00
CA GLY A 281 18.87 23.33 -26.56
C GLY A 281 19.38 22.98 -27.97
N LYS A 282 20.70 22.81 -28.11
CA LYS A 282 21.35 22.40 -29.38
C LYS A 282 21.49 20.88 -29.52
N ALA A 283 21.30 20.12 -28.46
CA ALA A 283 21.43 18.67 -28.47
C ALA A 283 20.15 18.02 -29.02
N ASN A 284 20.33 17.08 -29.94
CA ASN A 284 19.25 16.23 -30.47
C ASN A 284 19.66 14.77 -30.35
N PHE A 285 18.83 13.95 -29.73
CA PHE A 285 19.06 12.52 -29.59
C PHE A 285 17.74 11.75 -29.46
N GLU A 286 17.81 10.42 -29.55
CA GLU A 286 16.65 9.54 -29.42
C GLU A 286 16.87 8.56 -28.27
N ILE A 287 15.80 8.22 -27.54
CA ILE A 287 15.79 7.14 -26.55
C ILE A 287 14.63 6.19 -26.83
N GLN A 288 14.75 4.97 -26.34
CA GLN A 288 13.68 3.96 -26.37
C GLN A 288 13.16 3.73 -24.96
N ILE A 289 11.84 3.59 -24.84
CA ILE A 289 11.16 3.18 -23.60
C ILE A 289 10.22 2.00 -23.88
N PRO A 290 10.11 1.04 -22.96
CA PRO A 290 9.33 -0.19 -23.17
C PRO A 290 7.84 0.00 -22.82
N PHE A 291 7.24 1.11 -23.23
CA PHE A 291 5.84 1.43 -22.99
C PHE A 291 5.21 2.14 -24.18
N GLN A 292 3.89 2.06 -24.27
CA GLN A 292 3.09 2.72 -25.32
C GLN A 292 1.96 3.56 -24.76
N ASP A 293 1.50 3.27 -23.54
CA ASP A 293 0.44 4.05 -22.93
C ASP A 293 0.94 5.45 -22.58
N GLU A 294 0.07 6.44 -22.79
CA GLU A 294 0.44 7.84 -22.66
C GLU A 294 0.92 8.19 -21.24
N ALA A 295 0.30 7.62 -20.21
CA ALA A 295 0.68 7.87 -18.81
C ALA A 295 2.11 7.40 -18.50
N SER A 296 2.49 6.19 -18.95
CA SER A 296 3.85 5.67 -18.78
C SER A 296 4.86 6.49 -19.56
N ILE A 297 4.53 6.96 -20.77
CA ILE A 297 5.40 7.83 -21.55
C ILE A 297 5.66 9.14 -20.79
N GLU A 298 4.63 9.81 -20.26
CA GLU A 298 4.80 11.05 -19.48
C GLU A 298 5.61 10.83 -18.19
N ASN A 299 5.38 9.73 -17.49
CA ASN A 299 6.16 9.36 -16.30
C ASN A 299 7.64 9.10 -16.65
N ALA A 300 7.91 8.47 -17.79
CA ALA A 300 9.27 8.22 -18.26
C ALA A 300 9.96 9.54 -18.65
N ILE A 301 9.25 10.46 -19.29
CA ILE A 301 9.76 11.80 -19.58
C ILE A 301 10.08 12.55 -18.28
N SER A 302 9.23 12.46 -17.26
CA SER A 302 9.52 13.07 -15.96
C SER A 302 10.84 12.56 -15.37
N CYS A 303 11.14 11.27 -15.55
CA CYS A 303 12.43 10.69 -15.15
C CYS A 303 13.60 11.15 -16.03
N LEU A 304 13.40 11.19 -17.35
CA LEU A 304 14.37 11.70 -18.31
C LEU A 304 14.80 13.13 -17.97
N MET A 305 13.86 14.01 -17.63
CA MET A 305 14.14 15.39 -17.26
C MET A 305 15.09 15.48 -16.06
N VAL A 306 14.92 14.61 -15.06
CA VAL A 306 15.85 14.52 -13.92
C VAL A 306 17.24 14.08 -14.37
N LEU A 307 17.34 13.07 -15.24
CA LEU A 307 18.64 12.61 -15.76
C LEU A 307 19.35 13.69 -16.57
N LEU A 308 18.60 14.47 -17.37
CA LEU A 308 19.14 15.61 -18.11
C LEU A 308 19.62 16.73 -17.20
N TYR A 309 18.84 17.04 -16.16
CA TYR A 309 19.23 18.05 -15.17
C TYR A 309 20.50 17.64 -14.39
N LEU A 310 20.64 16.35 -14.08
CA LEU A 310 21.85 15.80 -13.45
C LEU A 310 23.01 15.60 -14.43
N GLU A 311 22.88 16.08 -15.67
CA GLU A 311 23.92 16.05 -16.72
C GLU A 311 24.45 14.66 -17.07
N TYR A 312 23.61 13.62 -16.97
CA TYR A 312 23.99 12.29 -17.44
C TYR A 312 24.26 12.32 -18.95
N ASP A 313 25.30 11.59 -19.38
CA ASP A 313 25.60 11.47 -20.80
C ASP A 313 24.49 10.70 -21.54
N ILE A 314 24.31 11.03 -22.81
CA ILE A 314 23.22 10.51 -23.65
C ILE A 314 23.22 8.97 -23.71
N LYS A 315 24.40 8.32 -23.74
CA LYS A 315 24.47 6.85 -23.83
C LYS A 315 23.97 6.22 -22.53
N THR A 316 24.33 6.80 -21.38
CA THR A 316 23.82 6.34 -20.09
C THR A 316 22.30 6.50 -20.00
N ILE A 317 21.76 7.64 -20.44
CA ILE A 317 20.30 7.85 -20.49
C ILE A 317 19.63 6.79 -21.39
N GLN A 318 20.12 6.59 -22.62
CA GLN A 318 19.60 5.58 -23.55
C GLN A 318 19.58 4.18 -22.91
N ASN A 319 20.70 3.78 -22.30
CA ASN A 319 20.87 2.45 -21.73
C ASN A 319 19.97 2.19 -20.53
N ARG A 320 19.73 3.20 -19.68
CA ARG A 320 18.91 3.05 -18.47
C ARG A 320 17.42 3.18 -18.76
N MET A 321 17.02 4.11 -19.63
CA MET A 321 15.62 4.37 -19.96
C MET A 321 14.94 3.19 -20.69
N GLN A 322 15.68 2.47 -21.53
CA GLN A 322 15.16 1.26 -22.18
C GLN A 322 14.87 0.10 -21.21
N MET A 323 15.43 0.15 -19.99
CA MET A 323 15.28 -0.89 -18.96
C MET A 323 14.18 -0.58 -17.93
N LEU A 324 13.42 0.49 -18.14
CA LEU A 324 12.25 0.76 -17.30
C LEU A 324 11.26 -0.41 -17.35
N TYR A 325 10.46 -0.58 -16.30
CA TYR A 325 9.56 -1.73 -16.17
C TYR A 325 8.22 -1.31 -15.53
N PRO A 326 7.14 -2.06 -15.77
CA PRO A 326 5.86 -1.80 -15.11
C PRO A 326 6.00 -1.91 -13.59
N ILE A 327 5.50 -0.92 -12.84
CA ILE A 327 5.58 -0.92 -11.37
C ILE A 327 4.26 -1.44 -10.80
N GLU A 328 4.33 -2.58 -10.12
CA GLU A 328 3.22 -3.10 -9.34
C GLU A 328 3.13 -2.38 -7.99
N MET A 329 1.99 -1.74 -7.75
CA MET A 329 1.80 -0.82 -6.62
C MET A 329 1.42 -1.53 -5.31
N ARG A 330 1.10 -2.82 -5.37
CA ARG A 330 0.59 -3.61 -4.24
C ARG A 330 1.13 -5.03 -4.31
N LEU A 331 1.30 -5.64 -3.14
CA LEU A 331 1.56 -7.08 -3.04
C LEU A 331 0.36 -7.82 -3.61
N LYS A 332 0.57 -8.58 -4.68
CA LYS A 332 -0.50 -9.36 -5.30
C LYS A 332 -0.53 -10.74 -4.64
N VAL A 333 -1.67 -11.08 -4.06
CA VAL A 333 -1.93 -12.43 -3.57
C VAL A 333 -2.50 -13.25 -4.73
N LYS A 334 -1.83 -14.34 -5.07
CA LYS A 334 -2.19 -15.25 -6.16
C LYS A 334 -2.40 -16.66 -5.59
N ASN A 335 -3.25 -17.44 -6.24
CA ASN A 335 -3.31 -18.87 -5.94
C ASN A 335 -2.08 -19.55 -6.55
N GLY A 336 -1.42 -20.38 -5.77
CA GLY A 336 -0.27 -21.17 -6.21
C GLY A 336 -0.62 -22.65 -6.34
N ILE A 337 0.23 -23.38 -7.06
CA ILE A 337 0.14 -24.84 -7.20
C ILE A 337 0.10 -25.54 -5.83
N ASN A 338 -0.44 -26.76 -5.80
CA ASN A 338 -0.46 -27.62 -4.61
C ASN A 338 -1.05 -26.94 -3.36
N ASN A 339 -2.12 -26.17 -3.56
CA ASN A 339 -2.81 -25.44 -2.49
C ASN A 339 -1.89 -24.45 -1.74
N CYS A 340 -1.02 -23.77 -2.49
CA CYS A 340 -0.20 -22.69 -1.96
C CYS A 340 -0.84 -21.33 -2.21
N THR A 341 -0.39 -20.34 -1.46
CA THR A 341 -0.72 -18.92 -1.71
C THR A 341 0.57 -18.19 -2.03
N ILE A 342 0.61 -17.47 -3.14
CA ILE A 342 1.79 -16.70 -3.55
C ILE A 342 1.55 -15.23 -3.25
N ILE A 343 2.51 -14.58 -2.63
CA ILE A 343 2.58 -13.13 -2.48
C ILE A 343 3.68 -12.65 -3.41
N ASP A 344 3.28 -11.97 -4.48
CA ASP A 344 4.18 -11.44 -5.51
C ASP A 344 4.72 -10.06 -5.10
N ASP A 345 6.03 -9.96 -4.92
CA ASP A 345 6.82 -8.73 -4.71
C ASP A 345 8.14 -8.80 -5.52
N SER A 346 8.08 -9.40 -6.72
CA SER A 346 9.22 -9.83 -7.52
C SER A 346 10.05 -8.73 -8.19
N TYR A 347 9.67 -7.46 -8.02
CA TYR A 347 10.25 -6.31 -8.76
C TYR A 347 11.19 -5.41 -7.94
N SER A 348 11.26 -5.59 -6.61
CA SER A 348 12.17 -4.82 -5.76
C SER A 348 12.80 -5.66 -4.65
N SER A 349 14.06 -5.41 -4.33
CA SER A 349 14.78 -6.08 -3.24
C SER A 349 15.60 -5.08 -2.45
N ASP A 350 14.91 -4.40 -1.52
CA ASP A 350 15.50 -3.52 -0.51
C ASP A 350 15.02 -3.90 0.89
N PHE A 351 15.74 -3.47 1.93
CA PHE A 351 15.48 -3.88 3.31
C PHE A 351 14.13 -3.38 3.83
N GLN A 352 13.74 -2.16 3.49
CA GLN A 352 12.48 -1.56 3.99
C GLN A 352 11.27 -2.19 3.32
N SER A 353 11.30 -2.40 2.01
CA SER A 353 10.23 -3.10 1.30
C SER A 353 10.10 -4.55 1.77
N LEU A 354 11.21 -5.23 2.10
CA LEU A 354 11.19 -6.59 2.65
C LEU A 354 10.49 -6.62 4.02
N LYS A 355 10.80 -5.67 4.91
CA LYS A 355 10.11 -5.55 6.21
C LYS A 355 8.60 -5.45 6.03
N ILE A 356 8.13 -4.60 5.12
CA ILE A 356 6.69 -4.44 4.85
C ILE A 356 6.08 -5.72 4.25
N ALA A 357 6.80 -6.38 3.35
CA ALA A 357 6.34 -7.63 2.73
C ALA A 357 6.23 -8.77 3.75
N LEU A 358 7.17 -8.85 4.70
CA LEU A 358 7.13 -9.82 5.79
C LEU A 358 5.99 -9.54 6.79
N ASP A 359 5.78 -8.28 7.18
CA ASP A 359 4.64 -7.89 8.03
C ASP A 359 3.30 -8.25 7.33
N PHE A 360 3.20 -8.10 6.01
CA PHE A 360 2.02 -8.52 5.25
C PHE A 360 1.87 -10.05 5.17
N LEU A 361 2.96 -10.79 4.92
CA LEU A 361 2.99 -12.24 4.95
C LEU A 361 2.55 -12.78 6.31
N GLU A 362 2.87 -12.08 7.39
CA GLU A 362 2.43 -12.45 8.73
C GLU A 362 0.90 -12.45 8.85
N SER A 363 0.26 -11.41 8.31
CA SER A 363 -1.21 -11.28 8.33
C SER A 363 -1.94 -12.40 7.58
N GLN A 364 -1.24 -13.15 6.73
CA GLN A 364 -1.76 -14.34 6.08
C GLN A 364 -1.74 -15.52 7.07
N THR A 365 -2.93 -15.92 7.52
CA THR A 365 -3.12 -16.97 8.54
C THR A 365 -3.65 -18.29 7.96
N GLN A 366 -3.82 -18.36 6.64
CA GLN A 366 -4.35 -19.54 5.95
C GLN A 366 -3.46 -20.78 6.16
N TYR A 367 -2.14 -20.61 6.13
CA TYR A 367 -1.18 -21.69 6.34
C TYR A 367 -0.21 -21.36 7.47
N LYS A 368 0.16 -22.39 8.24
CA LYS A 368 1.21 -22.28 9.27
C LYS A 368 2.61 -22.20 8.67
N ASN A 369 2.82 -22.84 7.52
CA ASN A 369 4.10 -22.85 6.83
C ASN A 369 4.23 -21.62 5.93
N LYS A 370 5.32 -20.90 6.10
CA LYS A 370 5.68 -19.68 5.37
C LYS A 370 7.06 -19.86 4.76
N THR A 371 7.11 -19.76 3.43
CA THR A 371 8.35 -19.80 2.66
C THR A 371 8.66 -18.40 2.11
N LEU A 372 9.91 -17.96 2.24
CA LEU A 372 10.42 -16.74 1.60
C LEU A 372 11.38 -17.12 0.47
N ILE A 373 11.06 -16.74 -0.76
CA ILE A 373 11.99 -16.77 -1.90
C ILE A 373 12.58 -15.36 -2.05
N LEU A 374 13.89 -15.22 -1.86
CA LEU A 374 14.57 -13.94 -1.74
C LEU A 374 15.80 -13.88 -2.65
N SER A 375 15.93 -12.82 -3.47
CA SER A 375 17.14 -12.59 -4.24
C SER A 375 18.26 -11.93 -3.40
N ASP A 376 19.39 -11.63 -4.02
CA ASP A 376 20.32 -10.64 -3.45
C ASP A 376 19.58 -9.31 -3.17
N ILE A 377 19.92 -8.67 -2.04
CA ILE A 377 19.34 -7.38 -1.61
C ILE A 377 20.38 -6.29 -1.87
N PHE A 378 20.00 -5.30 -2.64
CA PHE A 378 20.86 -4.16 -2.95
C PHE A 378 20.46 -2.99 -2.07
N GLN A 379 20.94 -3.02 -0.83
CA GLN A 379 20.70 -1.94 0.13
C GLN A 379 21.94 -1.06 0.20
N SER A 380 21.78 0.17 -0.27
CA SER A 380 22.81 1.19 -0.12
C SER A 380 23.12 1.48 1.36
N GLY A 381 24.39 1.71 1.65
CA GLY A 381 24.84 2.20 2.95
C GLY A 381 25.11 1.17 4.04
N LEU A 382 24.83 -0.11 3.83
CA LEU A 382 25.19 -1.18 4.77
C LEU A 382 26.20 -2.13 4.12
N SER A 383 27.14 -2.64 4.90
CA SER A 383 27.94 -3.79 4.45
C SER A 383 27.06 -5.04 4.38
N ASP A 384 27.39 -5.97 3.48
CA ASP A 384 26.65 -7.23 3.34
C ASP A 384 26.47 -7.96 4.68
N GLU A 385 27.52 -8.01 5.52
CA GLU A 385 27.47 -8.65 6.84
C GLU A 385 26.43 -8.00 7.76
N GLN A 386 26.37 -6.66 7.79
CA GLN A 386 25.38 -5.93 8.58
C GLN A 386 23.97 -6.10 8.02
N LEU A 387 23.83 -5.99 6.70
CA LEU A 387 22.57 -6.14 5.99
C LEU A 387 21.97 -7.52 6.25
N TYR A 388 22.70 -8.59 5.95
CA TYR A 388 22.21 -9.96 6.08
C TYR A 388 22.05 -10.42 7.53
N SER A 389 22.80 -9.83 8.48
CA SER A 389 22.51 -10.02 9.92
C SER A 389 21.15 -9.43 10.31
N LYS A 390 20.81 -8.22 9.83
CA LYS A 390 19.48 -7.63 10.06
C LYS A 390 18.38 -8.41 9.34
N VAL A 391 18.62 -8.87 8.11
CA VAL A 391 17.66 -9.68 7.34
C VAL A 391 17.39 -11.02 8.06
N GLY A 392 18.42 -11.69 8.56
CA GLY A 392 18.25 -12.92 9.35
C GLY A 392 17.43 -12.71 10.62
N GLN A 393 17.62 -11.58 11.30
CA GLN A 393 16.78 -11.18 12.44
C GLN A 393 15.32 -10.94 12.03
N LEU A 394 15.07 -10.23 10.92
CA LEU A 394 13.72 -10.00 10.38
C LEU A 394 13.01 -11.32 10.02
N ILE A 395 13.70 -12.23 9.36
CA ILE A 395 13.16 -13.55 8.96
C ILE A 395 12.80 -14.36 10.21
N THR A 396 13.66 -14.31 11.24
CA THR A 396 13.42 -15.01 12.51
C THR A 396 12.24 -14.40 13.27
N SER A 397 12.16 -13.06 13.35
CA SER A 397 11.07 -12.38 14.05
C SER A 397 9.71 -12.66 13.40
N ASN A 398 9.66 -12.78 12.07
CA ASN A 398 8.45 -13.04 11.30
C ASN A 398 8.07 -14.54 11.18
N ASN A 399 8.71 -15.42 11.97
CA ASN A 399 8.42 -16.86 12.02
C ASN A 399 8.45 -17.56 10.65
N ILE A 400 9.38 -17.18 9.77
CA ILE A 400 9.54 -17.82 8.45
C ILE A 400 10.11 -19.23 8.62
N ASN A 401 9.44 -20.22 8.03
CA ASN A 401 9.78 -21.64 8.19
C ASN A 401 10.89 -22.08 7.24
N ARG A 402 10.95 -21.49 6.05
CA ARG A 402 11.88 -21.87 4.99
C ARG A 402 12.31 -20.65 4.18
N VAL A 403 13.60 -20.56 3.86
CA VAL A 403 14.16 -19.51 3.02
C VAL A 403 14.79 -20.14 1.77
N ILE A 404 14.44 -19.64 0.61
CA ILE A 404 15.09 -19.98 -0.66
C ILE A 404 15.81 -18.73 -1.16
N GLY A 405 17.13 -18.70 -1.02
CA GLY A 405 17.97 -17.59 -1.48
C GLY A 405 18.42 -17.81 -2.93
N ILE A 406 18.35 -16.80 -3.78
CA ILE A 406 18.85 -16.88 -5.16
C ILE A 406 19.78 -15.71 -5.43
N GLY A 407 21.05 -16.00 -5.68
CA GLY A 407 22.10 -15.00 -5.88
C GLY A 407 23.40 -15.36 -5.17
N GLU A 408 24.51 -14.84 -5.68
CA GLU A 408 25.83 -15.14 -5.15
C GLU A 408 26.02 -14.55 -3.75
N THR A 409 25.47 -13.37 -3.49
CA THR A 409 25.65 -12.67 -2.21
C THR A 409 24.86 -13.36 -1.11
N ILE A 410 23.55 -13.55 -1.27
CA ILE A 410 22.70 -14.21 -0.28
C ILE A 410 23.19 -15.64 0.01
N SER A 411 23.74 -16.33 -1.01
CA SER A 411 24.34 -17.65 -0.86
C SER A 411 25.52 -17.66 0.12
N ARG A 412 26.38 -16.62 0.12
CA ARG A 412 27.49 -16.48 1.10
C ARG A 412 26.98 -16.35 2.54
N PHE A 413 25.80 -15.76 2.73
CA PHE A 413 25.19 -15.54 4.05
C PHE A 413 24.15 -16.59 4.46
N LYS A 414 24.07 -17.73 3.76
CA LYS A 414 23.15 -18.84 4.06
C LYS A 414 23.07 -19.20 5.54
N HIS A 415 24.22 -19.20 6.23
CA HIS A 415 24.35 -19.56 7.65
C HIS A 415 23.58 -18.64 8.62
N LYS A 416 23.18 -17.43 8.17
CA LYS A 416 22.36 -16.49 8.95
C LYS A 416 20.87 -16.85 8.94
N PHE A 417 20.46 -17.81 8.12
CA PHE A 417 19.06 -18.18 7.92
C PHE A 417 18.78 -19.61 8.38
N LYS A 418 17.67 -19.81 9.09
CA LYS A 418 17.19 -21.15 9.44
C LYS A 418 16.53 -21.80 8.22
N ASN A 419 16.76 -23.11 8.05
CA ASN A 419 16.15 -23.90 6.97
C ASN A 419 16.25 -23.22 5.59
N CYS A 420 17.49 -22.87 5.23
CA CYS A 420 17.77 -22.12 4.01
C CYS A 420 18.38 -23.01 2.92
N ILE A 421 17.85 -22.89 1.71
CA ILE A 421 18.39 -23.48 0.48
C ILE A 421 18.80 -22.31 -0.42
N THR A 422 19.91 -22.44 -1.14
CA THR A 422 20.44 -21.33 -1.95
C THR A 422 20.82 -21.79 -3.35
N PHE A 423 20.57 -20.92 -4.34
CA PHE A 423 20.88 -21.13 -5.74
C PHE A 423 21.71 -19.96 -6.26
N LYS A 424 22.58 -20.21 -7.24
CA LYS A 424 23.45 -19.14 -7.79
C LYS A 424 22.67 -18.09 -8.56
N ASN A 425 21.66 -18.54 -9.31
CA ASN A 425 20.82 -17.70 -10.15
C ASN A 425 19.47 -18.40 -10.39
N THR A 426 18.56 -17.71 -11.07
CA THR A 426 17.20 -18.18 -11.33
C THR A 426 17.17 -19.44 -12.20
N ALA A 427 18.11 -19.60 -13.13
CA ALA A 427 18.22 -20.83 -13.93
C ALA A 427 18.59 -22.05 -13.07
N ASP A 428 19.53 -21.90 -12.14
CA ASP A 428 19.92 -22.95 -11.18
C ASP A 428 18.75 -23.33 -10.25
N PHE A 429 17.95 -22.35 -9.83
CA PHE A 429 16.69 -22.60 -9.11
C PHE A 429 15.73 -23.46 -9.95
N PHE A 430 15.49 -23.10 -11.21
CA PHE A 430 14.58 -23.84 -12.08
C PHE A 430 15.00 -25.29 -12.37
N LEU A 431 16.30 -25.54 -12.51
CA LEU A 431 16.83 -26.90 -12.65
C LEU A 431 16.52 -27.79 -11.44
N ASN A 432 16.33 -27.18 -10.27
CA ASN A 432 16.08 -27.86 -9.01
C ASN A 432 14.63 -27.72 -8.51
N LEU A 433 13.76 -27.04 -9.26
CA LEU A 433 12.40 -26.68 -8.84
C LEU A 433 11.59 -27.92 -8.41
N ASN A 434 11.71 -29.02 -9.16
CA ASN A 434 10.98 -30.26 -8.89
C ASN A 434 11.36 -30.93 -7.55
N TYR A 435 12.50 -30.56 -6.95
CA TYR A 435 12.93 -31.07 -5.64
C TYR A 435 12.48 -30.16 -4.49
N LEU A 436 12.03 -28.94 -4.81
CA LEU A 436 11.50 -28.00 -3.85
C LEU A 436 10.00 -28.29 -3.69
N ASN A 437 9.66 -29.14 -2.74
CA ASN A 437 8.25 -29.41 -2.44
C ASN A 437 7.58 -28.13 -1.91
N PHE A 438 6.63 -27.58 -2.67
CA PHE A 438 5.73 -26.50 -2.27
C PHE A 438 4.32 -27.09 -2.11
N ILE A 439 3.82 -27.18 -0.87
CA ILE A 439 2.51 -27.79 -0.55
C ILE A 439 1.94 -27.11 0.71
N ASN A 440 0.68 -26.67 0.65
CA ASN A 440 -0.07 -26.13 1.81
C ASN A 440 0.70 -25.04 2.58
N GLU A 441 1.26 -24.06 1.86
CA GLU A 441 2.05 -22.99 2.44
C GLU A 441 1.82 -21.64 1.77
N THR A 442 2.18 -20.57 2.47
CA THR A 442 2.23 -19.23 1.88
C THR A 442 3.66 -18.90 1.48
N ILE A 443 3.85 -18.48 0.22
CA ILE A 443 5.14 -18.22 -0.40
C ILE A 443 5.23 -16.73 -0.71
N LEU A 444 6.14 -16.02 -0.05
CA LEU A 444 6.49 -14.64 -0.43
C LEU A 444 7.66 -14.68 -1.41
N ILE A 445 7.49 -14.09 -2.59
CA ILE A 445 8.51 -14.02 -3.62
C ILE A 445 8.97 -12.57 -3.71
N LYS A 446 10.24 -12.32 -3.35
CA LYS A 446 10.82 -10.97 -3.37
C LYS A 446 12.19 -10.97 -4.05
N GLY A 447 12.33 -10.17 -5.11
CA GLY A 447 13.52 -10.20 -5.95
C GLY A 447 13.88 -8.85 -6.55
N ALA A 448 15.17 -8.63 -6.79
CA ALA A 448 15.65 -7.53 -7.62
C ALA A 448 15.41 -7.89 -9.09
N ARG A 449 15.05 -6.89 -9.91
CA ARG A 449 14.57 -7.12 -11.27
C ARG A 449 15.49 -7.98 -12.15
N HIS A 450 16.82 -7.83 -12.05
CA HIS A 450 17.75 -8.61 -12.86
C HIS A 450 17.76 -10.13 -12.55
N PHE A 451 17.11 -10.56 -11.47
CA PHE A 451 16.88 -11.97 -11.17
C PHE A 451 15.62 -12.53 -11.85
N GLN A 452 14.75 -11.70 -12.41
CA GLN A 452 13.56 -12.14 -13.18
C GLN A 452 12.62 -13.07 -12.37
N PHE A 453 12.35 -12.75 -11.11
CA PHE A 453 11.51 -13.58 -10.24
C PHE A 453 10.05 -13.68 -10.69
N GLU A 454 9.59 -12.85 -11.61
CA GLU A 454 8.32 -13.00 -12.30
C GLU A 454 8.17 -14.39 -12.97
N GLU A 455 9.28 -14.98 -13.43
CA GLU A 455 9.27 -16.33 -13.99
C GLU A 455 8.97 -17.37 -12.90
N ILE A 456 9.52 -17.18 -11.70
CA ILE A 456 9.27 -18.06 -10.54
C ILE A 456 7.80 -17.96 -10.14
N VAL A 457 7.25 -16.74 -10.13
CA VAL A 457 5.83 -16.53 -9.88
C VAL A 457 5.00 -17.30 -10.91
N ALA A 458 5.26 -17.12 -12.21
CA ALA A 458 4.53 -17.79 -13.28
C ALA A 458 4.61 -19.32 -13.22
N ALA A 459 5.72 -19.88 -12.74
CA ALA A 459 5.90 -21.32 -12.58
C ALA A 459 5.17 -21.89 -11.35
N LEU A 460 5.03 -21.10 -10.29
CA LEU A 460 4.34 -21.52 -9.05
C LEU A 460 2.86 -21.13 -9.05
N GLU A 461 2.42 -20.18 -9.87
CA GLU A 461 1.04 -19.72 -9.97
C GLU A 461 0.12 -20.81 -10.51
N GLU A 462 -1.05 -20.97 -9.89
CA GLU A 462 -2.07 -21.90 -10.35
C GLU A 462 -2.61 -21.42 -11.71
N LYS A 463 -2.52 -22.26 -12.74
CA LYS A 463 -3.04 -21.95 -14.06
C LYS A 463 -4.56 -22.06 -14.07
N THR A 464 -5.25 -20.97 -13.76
CA THR A 464 -6.70 -20.85 -13.93
C THR A 464 -7.03 -20.13 -15.23
N HIS A 465 -8.07 -20.56 -15.95
CA HIS A 465 -8.55 -19.87 -17.16
C HIS A 465 -8.85 -18.38 -16.87
N GLU A 466 -8.36 -17.49 -17.75
CA GLU A 466 -8.09 -16.03 -17.57
C GLU A 466 -9.30 -15.09 -17.34
N THR A 467 -10.33 -15.51 -16.60
CA THR A 467 -11.41 -14.60 -16.22
C THR A 467 -11.33 -14.27 -14.73
N VAL A 468 -10.87 -13.06 -14.40
CA VAL A 468 -10.76 -12.58 -13.02
C VAL A 468 -11.93 -11.66 -12.69
N LEU A 469 -12.60 -11.91 -11.55
CA LEU A 469 -13.59 -11.01 -10.95
C LEU A 469 -13.03 -10.43 -9.65
N GLU A 470 -12.74 -9.13 -9.63
CA GLU A 470 -12.33 -8.44 -8.40
C GLU A 470 -13.55 -7.93 -7.62
N ILE A 471 -13.65 -8.33 -6.36
CA ILE A 471 -14.74 -7.93 -5.46
C ILE A 471 -14.19 -6.99 -4.41
N ASN A 472 -14.60 -5.72 -4.46
CA ASN A 472 -14.22 -4.72 -3.47
C ASN A 472 -15.12 -4.81 -2.22
N LEU A 473 -14.62 -5.47 -1.17
CA LEU A 473 -15.32 -5.62 0.11
C LEU A 473 -15.63 -4.26 0.78
N ASN A 474 -14.78 -3.24 0.62
CA ASN A 474 -15.06 -1.92 1.18
C ASN A 474 -16.26 -1.27 0.49
N SER A 475 -16.42 -1.46 -0.82
CA SER A 475 -17.61 -1.01 -1.55
C SER A 475 -18.86 -1.73 -1.05
N ILE A 476 -18.78 -3.02 -0.72
CA ILE A 476 -19.91 -3.77 -0.13
C ILE A 476 -20.28 -3.20 1.25
N SER A 477 -19.29 -2.98 2.12
CA SER A 477 -19.51 -2.36 3.44
C SER A 477 -20.06 -0.94 3.35
N HIS A 478 -19.55 -0.13 2.43
CA HIS A 478 -20.05 1.21 2.14
C HIS A 478 -21.51 1.15 1.69
N ASN A 479 -21.83 0.29 0.71
CA ASN A 479 -23.18 0.15 0.19
C ASN A 479 -24.16 -0.30 1.28
N LEU A 480 -23.77 -1.30 2.07
CA LEU A 480 -24.56 -1.76 3.21
C LEU A 480 -24.83 -0.62 4.21
N SER A 481 -23.81 0.17 4.53
CA SER A 481 -23.92 1.30 5.46
C SER A 481 -24.80 2.42 4.88
N PHE A 482 -24.66 2.70 3.59
CA PHE A 482 -25.50 3.64 2.86
C PHE A 482 -26.97 3.22 2.93
N TYR A 483 -27.30 1.98 2.58
CA TYR A 483 -28.69 1.51 2.66
C TYR A 483 -29.21 1.49 4.10
N LYS A 484 -28.41 1.04 5.09
CA LYS A 484 -28.78 1.10 6.50
C LYS A 484 -29.08 2.54 6.95
N SER A 485 -28.33 3.53 6.47
CA SER A 485 -28.56 4.95 6.81
C SER A 485 -29.91 5.50 6.31
N LYS A 486 -30.52 4.87 5.30
CA LYS A 486 -31.82 5.25 4.74
C LYS A 486 -33.00 4.54 5.40
N LEU A 487 -32.75 3.55 6.26
CA LEU A 487 -33.78 2.75 6.91
C LEU A 487 -33.96 3.18 8.37
N LYS A 488 -35.14 2.88 8.93
CA LYS A 488 -35.35 3.02 10.38
C LYS A 488 -34.51 1.97 11.11
N PRO A 489 -34.01 2.25 12.33
CA PRO A 489 -33.22 1.28 13.10
C PRO A 489 -33.92 -0.06 13.39
N THR A 490 -35.24 -0.10 13.31
CA THR A 490 -36.06 -1.31 13.52
C THR A 490 -36.29 -2.14 12.26
N THR A 491 -35.94 -1.62 11.07
CA THR A 491 -36.15 -2.31 9.80
C THR A 491 -35.01 -3.32 9.58
N LYS A 492 -35.35 -4.61 9.57
CA LYS A 492 -34.40 -5.69 9.26
C LYS A 492 -33.97 -5.64 7.80
N MET A 493 -32.74 -6.03 7.53
CA MET A 493 -32.16 -6.09 6.19
C MET A 493 -31.72 -7.50 5.83
N MET A 494 -32.13 -7.96 4.65
CA MET A 494 -31.64 -9.18 4.03
C MET A 494 -30.74 -8.83 2.84
N VAL A 495 -29.60 -9.51 2.72
CA VAL A 495 -28.69 -9.35 1.58
C VAL A 495 -28.63 -10.64 0.78
N MET A 496 -28.87 -10.54 -0.53
CA MET A 496 -28.77 -11.67 -1.44
C MET A 496 -27.30 -11.98 -1.75
N VAL A 497 -26.87 -13.20 -1.45
CA VAL A 497 -25.54 -13.72 -1.72
C VAL A 497 -25.69 -14.89 -2.69
N LYS A 498 -25.18 -14.74 -3.92
CA LYS A 498 -25.13 -15.82 -4.89
C LYS A 498 -23.88 -16.66 -4.63
N ALA A 499 -23.95 -17.62 -3.71
CA ALA A 499 -22.76 -18.28 -3.19
C ALA A 499 -21.99 -19.11 -4.24
N PHE A 500 -22.64 -19.52 -5.32
CA PHE A 500 -22.01 -20.18 -6.49
C PHE A 500 -21.88 -19.29 -7.73
N GLY A 501 -22.24 -18.01 -7.64
CA GLY A 501 -22.12 -17.08 -8.77
C GLY A 501 -20.67 -16.71 -9.07
N TYR A 502 -20.19 -17.07 -10.26
CA TYR A 502 -18.88 -16.70 -10.84
C TYR A 502 -17.61 -17.25 -10.16
N GLY A 503 -17.73 -18.33 -9.37
CA GLY A 503 -16.55 -19.04 -8.84
C GLY A 503 -15.72 -18.26 -7.81
N SER A 504 -16.26 -17.19 -7.24
CA SER A 504 -15.49 -16.18 -6.50
C SER A 504 -16.21 -15.68 -5.23
N GLY A 505 -15.80 -16.16 -4.06
CA GLY A 505 -15.88 -15.36 -2.83
C GLY A 505 -17.21 -15.29 -2.08
N GLY A 506 -18.16 -16.21 -2.30
CA GLY A 506 -19.46 -16.19 -1.63
C GLY A 506 -19.36 -16.23 -0.09
N PHE A 507 -18.34 -16.90 0.43
CA PHE A 507 -18.06 -16.98 1.87
C PHE A 507 -17.54 -15.66 2.45
N GLU A 508 -16.56 -15.03 1.79
CA GLU A 508 -15.94 -13.79 2.22
C GLU A 508 -16.96 -12.65 2.28
N ILE A 509 -17.86 -12.59 1.29
CA ILE A 509 -18.99 -11.65 1.28
C ILE A 509 -19.93 -11.95 2.46
N ALA A 510 -20.34 -13.22 2.63
CA ALA A 510 -21.24 -13.59 3.72
C ALA A 510 -20.66 -13.27 5.11
N LYS A 511 -19.36 -13.52 5.32
CA LYS A 511 -18.65 -13.25 6.57
C LYS A 511 -18.47 -11.75 6.83
N LEU A 512 -18.21 -10.97 5.79
CA LEU A 512 -18.20 -9.51 5.86
C LEU A 512 -19.58 -8.98 6.30
N LEU A 513 -20.65 -9.45 5.64
CA LEU A 513 -22.01 -9.03 5.95
C LEU A 513 -22.43 -9.43 7.38
N GLU A 514 -22.02 -10.61 7.84
CA GLU A 514 -22.18 -11.06 9.24
C GLU A 514 -21.43 -10.16 10.22
N HIS A 515 -20.17 -9.82 9.93
CA HIS A 515 -19.40 -8.88 10.74
C HIS A 515 -20.08 -7.50 10.83
N HIS A 516 -20.68 -7.03 9.75
CA HIS A 516 -21.47 -5.79 9.71
C HIS A 516 -22.91 -5.93 10.25
N LYS A 517 -23.22 -7.05 10.91
CA LYS A 517 -24.50 -7.33 11.59
C LYS A 517 -25.70 -7.11 10.68
N VAL A 518 -25.68 -7.71 9.48
CA VAL A 518 -26.92 -7.83 8.69
C VAL A 518 -27.85 -8.84 9.34
N ASP A 519 -29.17 -8.67 9.18
CA ASP A 519 -30.14 -9.52 9.88
C ASP A 519 -30.31 -10.88 9.21
N TYR A 520 -30.23 -10.92 7.87
CA TYR A 520 -30.47 -12.10 7.05
C TYR A 520 -29.54 -12.16 5.84
N LEU A 521 -29.18 -13.38 5.43
CA LEU A 521 -28.67 -13.65 4.09
C LEU A 521 -29.76 -14.36 3.27
N GLY A 522 -29.77 -14.12 1.96
CA GLY A 522 -30.63 -14.86 1.03
C GLY A 522 -29.81 -15.55 -0.04
N VAL A 523 -30.16 -16.78 -0.38
CA VAL A 523 -29.55 -17.58 -1.46
C VAL A 523 -30.62 -18.06 -2.42
N ALA A 524 -30.23 -18.38 -3.66
CA ALA A 524 -31.18 -18.88 -4.64
C ALA A 524 -31.60 -20.34 -4.32
N PHE A 525 -30.63 -21.22 -4.06
CA PHE A 525 -30.84 -22.65 -3.87
C PHE A 525 -30.25 -23.16 -2.56
N ALA A 526 -30.70 -24.33 -2.11
CA ALA A 526 -30.29 -24.91 -0.83
C ALA A 526 -28.78 -25.16 -0.75
N ASP A 527 -28.17 -25.65 -1.83
CA ASP A 527 -26.74 -25.99 -1.86
C ASP A 527 -25.84 -24.78 -1.58
N GLU A 528 -26.25 -23.58 -2.04
CA GLU A 528 -25.55 -22.32 -1.75
C GLU A 528 -25.56 -22.02 -0.25
N GLY A 529 -26.72 -22.19 0.39
CA GLY A 529 -26.86 -22.01 1.83
C GLY A 529 -26.07 -23.05 2.62
N ILE A 530 -26.04 -24.30 2.16
CA ILE A 530 -25.26 -25.38 2.78
C ILE A 530 -23.76 -25.05 2.73
N ALA A 531 -23.26 -24.57 1.60
CA ALA A 531 -21.87 -24.15 1.47
C ALA A 531 -21.51 -23.05 2.47
N LEU A 532 -22.36 -22.03 2.62
CA LEU A 532 -22.17 -20.96 3.60
C LEU A 532 -22.21 -21.47 5.05
N LYS A 533 -23.11 -22.41 5.38
CA LYS A 533 -23.17 -23.03 6.71
C LYS A 533 -21.93 -23.86 7.02
N ASN A 534 -21.46 -24.66 6.07
CA ASN A 534 -20.23 -25.43 6.22
C ASN A 534 -19.00 -24.55 6.40
N ALA A 535 -18.99 -23.36 5.79
CA ALA A 535 -17.94 -22.36 5.97
C ALA A 535 -18.04 -21.60 7.30
N GLY A 536 -19.07 -21.86 8.13
CA GLY A 536 -19.19 -21.34 9.48
C GLY A 536 -20.08 -20.11 9.65
N ILE A 537 -20.90 -19.74 8.66
CA ILE A 537 -21.83 -18.61 8.78
C ILE A 537 -22.96 -18.93 9.76
N SER A 538 -23.14 -18.07 10.75
CA SER A 538 -24.11 -18.25 11.84
C SER A 538 -25.45 -17.55 11.59
N LEU A 539 -25.48 -16.52 10.74
CA LEU A 539 -26.70 -15.80 10.38
C LEU A 539 -27.83 -16.70 9.87
N PRO A 540 -29.11 -16.28 10.05
CA PRO A 540 -30.24 -16.85 9.33
C PRO A 540 -30.05 -16.72 7.82
N ILE A 541 -30.27 -17.82 7.09
CA ILE A 541 -30.12 -17.87 5.63
C ILE A 541 -31.45 -18.31 5.03
N MET A 542 -32.09 -17.42 4.27
CA MET A 542 -33.30 -17.70 3.51
C MET A 542 -32.95 -18.34 2.16
N VAL A 543 -33.64 -19.43 1.81
CA VAL A 543 -33.57 -20.06 0.48
C VAL A 543 -34.80 -19.63 -0.31
N LEU A 544 -34.61 -18.87 -1.39
CA LEU A 544 -35.72 -18.32 -2.18
C LEU A 544 -36.43 -19.38 -3.02
N ASN A 545 -35.69 -20.31 -3.63
CA ASN A 545 -36.28 -21.34 -4.48
C ASN A 545 -36.01 -22.73 -3.89
N PRO A 546 -36.63 -23.09 -2.75
CA PRO A 546 -36.41 -24.40 -2.16
C PRO A 546 -37.15 -25.49 -2.95
N GLU A 547 -36.41 -26.50 -3.40
CA GLU A 547 -37.00 -27.69 -4.00
C GLU A 547 -37.45 -28.68 -2.92
N THR A 548 -38.54 -29.42 -3.16
CA THR A 548 -39.04 -30.42 -2.20
C THR A 548 -38.01 -31.49 -1.82
N THR A 549 -37.12 -31.85 -2.75
CA THR A 549 -35.99 -32.76 -2.57
C THR A 549 -34.95 -32.21 -1.59
N SER A 550 -34.81 -30.88 -1.50
CA SER A 550 -33.83 -30.19 -0.66
C SER A 550 -34.27 -29.95 0.78
N PHE A 551 -35.56 -30.14 1.11
CA PHE A 551 -36.10 -29.84 2.44
C PHE A 551 -35.40 -30.60 3.58
N SER A 552 -35.01 -31.85 3.35
CA SER A 552 -34.25 -32.63 4.34
C SER A 552 -32.91 -31.97 4.70
N SER A 553 -32.22 -31.44 3.70
CA SER A 553 -30.93 -30.74 3.84
C SER A 553 -31.13 -29.35 4.44
N ILE A 554 -32.16 -28.62 4.01
CA ILE A 554 -32.55 -27.32 4.59
C ILE A 554 -32.74 -27.43 6.11
N ILE A 555 -33.48 -28.45 6.56
CA ILE A 555 -33.69 -28.72 8.00
C ILE A 555 -32.36 -29.08 8.68
N GLN A 556 -31.55 -29.96 8.07
CA GLN A 556 -30.28 -30.40 8.64
C GLN A 556 -29.31 -29.24 8.87
N TYR A 557 -29.23 -28.31 7.92
CA TYR A 557 -28.34 -27.16 7.96
C TYR A 557 -28.98 -25.89 8.55
N LYS A 558 -30.21 -25.99 9.09
CA LYS A 558 -30.97 -24.88 9.69
C LYS A 558 -31.09 -23.68 8.74
N LEU A 559 -31.39 -23.95 7.47
CA LEU A 559 -31.76 -22.93 6.48
C LEU A 559 -33.27 -22.66 6.55
N GLU A 560 -33.71 -21.45 6.18
CA GLU A 560 -35.11 -21.05 6.23
C GLU A 560 -35.72 -21.06 4.81
N PRO A 561 -36.67 -21.95 4.49
CA PRO A 561 -37.23 -22.01 3.15
C PRO A 561 -38.28 -20.91 2.92
N GLU A 562 -38.26 -20.31 1.73
CA GLU A 562 -39.38 -19.55 1.18
C GLU A 562 -40.43 -20.50 0.59
N ILE A 563 -41.62 -20.51 1.17
CA ILE A 563 -42.75 -21.32 0.74
C ILE A 563 -43.67 -20.45 -0.12
N TYR A 564 -43.68 -20.75 -1.42
CA TYR A 564 -44.46 -20.02 -2.43
C TYR A 564 -45.62 -20.84 -3.02
N SER A 565 -45.83 -22.08 -2.56
CA SER A 565 -46.94 -22.93 -3.02
C SER A 565 -47.49 -23.83 -1.92
N LEU A 566 -48.80 -24.13 -1.99
CA LEU A 566 -49.46 -25.07 -1.07
C LEU A 566 -48.88 -26.48 -1.18
N LYS A 567 -48.48 -26.90 -2.39
CA LYS A 567 -47.82 -28.20 -2.60
C LYS A 567 -46.49 -28.27 -1.84
N GLY A 568 -45.66 -27.21 -1.93
CA GLY A 568 -44.41 -27.11 -1.19
C GLY A 568 -44.63 -27.08 0.32
N LEU A 569 -45.65 -26.35 0.79
CA LEU A 569 -46.02 -26.30 2.19
C LEU A 569 -46.37 -27.68 2.75
N ASN A 570 -47.26 -28.42 2.08
CA ASN A 570 -47.68 -29.75 2.53
C ASN A 570 -46.50 -30.73 2.55
N ALA A 571 -45.65 -30.72 1.52
CA ALA A 571 -44.45 -31.55 1.48
C ALA A 571 -43.46 -31.21 2.62
N PHE A 572 -43.31 -29.93 2.96
CA PHE A 572 -42.48 -29.51 4.10
C PHE A 572 -43.09 -29.97 5.44
N LEU A 573 -44.40 -29.82 5.61
CA LEU A 573 -45.12 -30.21 6.83
C LEU A 573 -45.03 -31.73 7.08
N GLU A 574 -45.16 -32.57 6.05
CA GLU A 574 -44.97 -34.02 6.20
C GLU A 574 -43.57 -34.38 6.73
N ILE A 575 -42.53 -33.70 6.23
CA ILE A 575 -41.15 -33.91 6.69
C ILE A 575 -40.97 -33.38 8.12
N ALA A 576 -41.54 -32.21 8.43
CA ALA A 576 -41.47 -31.60 9.75
C ALA A 576 -42.16 -32.48 10.82
N GLU A 577 -43.32 -33.06 10.50
CA GLU A 577 -44.05 -33.96 11.39
C GLU A 577 -43.28 -35.27 11.61
N LYS A 578 -42.75 -35.88 10.55
CA LYS A 578 -41.87 -37.07 10.64
C LYS A 578 -40.65 -36.80 11.52
N ARG A 579 -40.07 -35.60 11.45
CA ARG A 579 -38.91 -35.18 12.25
C ARG A 579 -39.28 -34.55 13.61
N LYS A 580 -40.58 -34.51 13.96
CA LYS A 580 -41.12 -33.90 15.20
C LYS A 580 -40.61 -32.47 15.46
N LEU A 581 -40.42 -31.69 14.40
CA LEU A 581 -39.96 -30.30 14.51
C LEU A 581 -41.06 -29.42 15.09
N LYS A 582 -40.69 -28.52 15.99
CA LYS A 582 -41.57 -27.47 16.52
C LYS A 582 -40.93 -26.11 16.28
N HIS A 583 -41.73 -25.13 15.85
CA HIS A 583 -41.29 -23.75 15.61
C HIS A 583 -40.13 -23.59 14.60
N PHE A 584 -40.10 -24.41 13.54
CA PHE A 584 -39.11 -24.22 12.48
C PHE A 584 -39.47 -22.97 11.64
N PRO A 585 -38.53 -22.02 11.42
CA PRO A 585 -38.81 -20.79 10.70
C PRO A 585 -39.02 -21.06 9.20
N VAL A 586 -40.09 -20.49 8.65
CA VAL A 586 -40.41 -20.50 7.21
C VAL A 586 -40.86 -19.10 6.78
N HIS A 587 -40.62 -18.76 5.52
CA HIS A 587 -41.09 -17.50 4.93
C HIS A 587 -42.22 -17.80 3.96
N LEU A 588 -43.30 -17.02 3.99
CA LEU A 588 -44.43 -17.20 3.08
C LEU A 588 -44.37 -16.15 1.98
N LYS A 589 -44.27 -16.59 0.72
CA LYS A 589 -44.32 -15.68 -0.44
C LYS A 589 -45.78 -15.53 -0.89
N LEU A 590 -46.28 -14.30 -0.85
CA LEU A 590 -47.61 -13.94 -1.31
C LEU A 590 -47.49 -13.18 -2.63
N ASP A 591 -48.00 -13.76 -3.72
CA ASP A 591 -48.10 -13.06 -5.00
C ASP A 591 -49.26 -12.05 -4.95
N THR A 592 -48.92 -10.77 -5.03
CA THR A 592 -49.90 -9.67 -5.02
C THR A 592 -50.35 -9.27 -6.44
N GLY A 593 -50.09 -10.11 -7.45
CA GLY A 593 -50.52 -9.89 -8.84
C GLY A 593 -49.39 -9.58 -9.83
N MET A 594 -48.12 -9.82 -9.46
CA MET A 594 -46.97 -9.63 -10.37
C MET A 594 -46.58 -10.93 -11.09
N HIS A 595 -47.08 -12.10 -10.66
CA HIS A 595 -46.85 -13.40 -11.31
C HIS A 595 -45.37 -13.70 -11.62
N ARG A 596 -44.48 -13.32 -10.69
CA ARG A 596 -43.02 -13.52 -10.79
C ARG A 596 -42.46 -14.48 -9.74
#